data_AF-A0A436SKE6-F1
#
_entry.id   AF-A0A436SKE6-F1
#
_cell.length_a   1.000
_cell.length_b   1.000
_cell.length_c   1.000
_cell.angle_alpha   90.00
_cell.angle_beta   90.00
_cell.angle_gamma   90.00
#
_symmetry.space_group_name_H-M   'P 1'
#
loop_
_entity.id
_entity.type
_entity.pdbx_description
1 polymer ?
#
loop_
_entity_poly.entity_id
_entity_poly.type
_entity_poly.pdbx_seq_one_letter_code
_entity_poly.pdbx_strand_id
1 'polypeptide(L)'
;MTGSPLVQAVQGRLRSAGYSDLSTPFKVAGVEFAFTGAMRGRDGRALDLVLLVDTTTGDFGDRDGGRVRQRIEALSRALDVTGSRYVVTAILAGAVLASGVEALSETCRVLQVEGIALNAEGKPADPVAERQLDDRIRILLPLTLPLSMPDNQVGGGAAMDQLVQALPAGTSKVVVDAVINASTAGEQAVADAVALVIGGAFESHPVEDQE
;
A
#
# COMPACT_ATOMS: atom_id res chain seq x y z
N MET A 1 -25.68 17.37 -10.97
CA MET A 1 -25.90 16.48 -9.81
C MET A 1 -24.86 16.84 -8.77
N THR A 2 -25.29 17.50 -7.69
CA THR A 2 -24.44 17.91 -6.57
C THR A 2 -24.37 16.76 -5.58
N GLY A 3 -23.46 15.81 -5.78
CA GLY A 3 -23.14 14.81 -4.76
C GLY A 3 -22.59 15.49 -3.51
N SER A 4 -22.71 14.86 -2.34
CA SER A 4 -22.19 15.45 -1.09
C SER A 4 -20.72 15.86 -1.21
N PRO A 5 -20.27 16.87 -0.43
CA PRO A 5 -18.88 17.30 -0.42
C PRO A 5 -17.89 16.14 -0.21
N LEU A 6 -18.28 15.13 0.57
CA LEU A 6 -17.47 13.94 0.81
C LEU A 6 -17.28 13.08 -0.45
N VAL A 7 -18.33 12.87 -1.24
CA VAL A 7 -18.22 12.18 -2.53
C VAL A 7 -17.28 12.94 -3.47
N GLN A 8 -17.40 14.27 -3.51
CA GLN A 8 -16.55 15.10 -4.36
C GLN A 8 -15.08 15.04 -3.93
N ALA A 9 -14.81 15.03 -2.62
CA ALA A 9 -13.47 14.85 -2.06
C ALA A 9 -12.85 13.50 -2.48
N VAL A 10 -13.62 12.41 -2.34
CA VAL A 10 -13.18 11.06 -2.76
C VAL A 10 -12.92 11.03 -4.27
N GLN A 11 -13.83 11.55 -5.10
CA GLN A 11 -13.64 11.62 -6.56
C GLN A 11 -12.39 12.43 -6.93
N GLY A 12 -12.20 13.59 -6.30
CA GLY A 12 -11.02 14.43 -6.49
C GLY A 12 -9.73 13.65 -6.20
N ARG A 13 -9.69 12.94 -5.07
CA ARG A 13 -8.52 12.17 -4.68
C ARG A 13 -8.24 10.99 -5.60
N LEU A 14 -9.28 10.28 -6.04
CA LEU A 14 -9.17 9.17 -6.99
C LEU A 14 -8.77 9.64 -8.40
N ARG A 15 -9.24 10.82 -8.85
CA ARG A 15 -8.76 11.41 -10.12
C ARG A 15 -7.25 11.62 -10.10
N SER A 16 -6.73 12.18 -9.01
CA SER A 16 -5.28 12.35 -8.81
C SER A 16 -4.53 11.00 -8.72
N ALA A 17 -5.23 9.91 -8.37
CA ALA A 17 -4.68 8.56 -8.32
C ALA A 17 -4.80 7.77 -9.64
N GLY A 18 -5.30 8.40 -10.71
CA GLY A 18 -5.37 7.78 -12.04
C GLY A 18 -6.75 7.27 -12.45
N TYR A 19 -7.80 7.51 -11.67
CA TYR A 19 -9.17 7.14 -12.03
C TYR A 19 -9.83 8.21 -12.91
N SER A 20 -10.78 7.79 -13.75
CA SER A 20 -11.63 8.68 -14.56
C SER A 20 -13.10 8.47 -14.23
N ASP A 21 -13.87 9.55 -14.16
CA ASP A 21 -15.32 9.47 -13.94
C ASP A 21 -16.03 8.74 -15.09
N LEU A 22 -17.00 7.90 -14.73
CA LEU A 22 -17.98 7.32 -15.63
C LEU A 22 -19.28 8.10 -15.50
N SER A 23 -19.90 8.42 -16.63
CA SER A 23 -21.23 9.05 -16.62
C SER A 23 -22.24 8.14 -15.93
N THR A 24 -22.97 8.67 -14.95
CA THR A 24 -24.09 7.98 -14.31
C THR A 24 -25.42 8.57 -14.80
N PRO A 25 -26.42 7.74 -15.18
CA PRO A 25 -26.35 6.27 -15.24
C PRO A 25 -25.46 5.75 -16.38
N PHE A 26 -24.92 4.55 -16.22
CA PHE A 26 -24.18 3.82 -17.28
C PHE A 26 -24.86 2.50 -17.63
N LYS A 27 -24.55 1.95 -18.81
CA LYS A 27 -25.15 0.71 -19.31
C LYS A 27 -24.20 -0.47 -19.26
N VAL A 28 -24.69 -1.62 -18.76
CA VAL A 28 -24.01 -2.93 -18.84
C VAL A 28 -25.05 -3.97 -19.25
N ALA A 29 -24.75 -4.81 -20.24
CA ALA A 29 -25.69 -5.80 -20.78
C ALA A 29 -27.07 -5.23 -21.18
N GLY A 30 -27.12 -3.95 -21.59
CA GLY A 30 -28.38 -3.25 -21.93
C GLY A 30 -29.18 -2.72 -20.72
N VAL A 31 -28.74 -2.97 -19.49
CA VAL A 31 -29.38 -2.49 -18.25
C VAL A 31 -28.70 -1.19 -17.80
N GLU A 32 -29.50 -0.20 -17.39
CA GLU A 32 -29.02 1.07 -16.83
C GLU A 32 -28.78 0.96 -15.31
N PHE A 33 -27.61 1.42 -14.88
CA PHE A 33 -27.21 1.45 -13.47
C PHE A 33 -26.93 2.88 -13.03
N ALA A 34 -27.61 3.30 -11.97
CA ALA A 34 -27.46 4.62 -11.36
C ALA A 34 -26.84 4.51 -9.96
N PHE A 35 -25.72 5.21 -9.78
CA PHE A 35 -25.01 5.40 -8.53
C PHE A 35 -24.72 6.89 -8.36
N THR A 36 -24.46 7.33 -7.13
CA THR A 36 -24.09 8.73 -6.87
C THR A 36 -22.85 9.13 -7.67
N GLY A 37 -21.89 8.21 -7.82
CA GLY A 37 -20.81 8.34 -8.79
C GLY A 37 -20.27 6.98 -9.20
N ALA A 38 -19.57 6.95 -10.33
CA ALA A 38 -18.83 5.78 -10.77
C ALA A 38 -17.51 6.23 -11.38
N MET A 39 -16.44 5.48 -11.16
CA MET A 39 -15.12 5.77 -11.69
C MET A 39 -14.45 4.49 -12.16
N ARG A 40 -13.60 4.60 -13.18
CA ARG A 40 -12.80 3.49 -13.70
C ARG A 40 -11.33 3.79 -13.55
N GLY A 41 -10.55 2.79 -13.13
CA GLY A 41 -9.09 2.92 -13.13
C GLY A 41 -8.53 2.96 -14.54
N ARG A 42 -7.37 3.60 -14.71
CA ARG A 42 -6.61 3.64 -15.97
C ARG A 42 -5.30 2.88 -15.82
N ASP A 43 -4.68 2.57 -16.96
CA ASP A 43 -3.36 1.94 -17.05
C ASP A 43 -3.28 0.64 -16.21
N GLY A 44 -2.35 0.56 -15.25
CA GLY A 44 -2.19 -0.59 -14.36
C GLY A 44 -3.40 -0.90 -13.46
N ARG A 45 -4.44 -0.07 -13.48
CA ARG A 45 -5.72 -0.24 -12.74
C ARG A 45 -6.92 -0.34 -13.68
N ALA A 46 -6.72 -0.68 -14.96
CA ALA A 46 -7.79 -0.71 -15.96
C ALA A 46 -8.97 -1.64 -15.64
N LEU A 47 -8.79 -2.57 -14.70
CA LEU A 47 -9.80 -3.49 -14.21
C LEU A 47 -10.56 -2.97 -12.98
N ASP A 48 -10.19 -1.83 -12.39
CA ASP A 48 -10.91 -1.31 -11.24
C ASP A 48 -12.19 -0.59 -11.69
N LEU A 49 -13.34 -1.01 -11.15
CA LEU A 49 -14.61 -0.29 -11.22
C LEU A 49 -14.99 0.17 -9.81
N VAL A 50 -14.94 1.48 -9.58
CA VAL A 50 -15.26 2.09 -8.29
C VAL A 50 -16.65 2.70 -8.36
N LEU A 51 -17.51 2.33 -7.40
CA LEU A 51 -18.88 2.84 -7.26
C LEU A 51 -18.93 3.70 -6.01
N LEU A 52 -19.49 4.90 -6.11
CA LEU A 52 -19.67 5.85 -5.01
C LEU A 52 -21.14 5.86 -4.61
N VAL A 53 -21.38 5.63 -3.33
CA VAL A 53 -22.70 5.57 -2.71
C VAL A 53 -22.74 6.64 -1.60
N ASP A 54 -23.67 7.59 -1.72
CA ASP A 54 -23.81 8.67 -0.73
C ASP A 54 -24.86 8.28 0.31
N THR A 55 -24.38 7.75 1.43
CA THR A 55 -25.23 7.30 2.52
C THR A 55 -25.76 8.46 3.37
N THR A 56 -25.33 9.70 3.10
CA THR A 56 -25.76 10.91 3.83
C THR A 56 -26.98 11.55 3.18
N THR A 57 -26.87 11.89 1.90
CA THR A 57 -27.95 12.55 1.14
C THR A 57 -29.00 11.54 0.70
N GLY A 58 -28.56 10.35 0.27
CA GLY A 58 -29.44 9.24 -0.04
C GLY A 58 -30.07 9.28 -1.43
N ASP A 59 -29.58 10.15 -2.32
CA ASP A 59 -30.01 10.15 -3.72
C ASP A 59 -29.84 8.71 -4.26
N PHE A 60 -30.86 8.17 -4.93
CA PHE A 60 -30.94 6.77 -5.40
C PHE A 60 -31.26 5.68 -4.35
N GLY A 61 -31.64 6.04 -3.12
CA GLY A 61 -31.93 5.06 -2.06
C GLY A 61 -30.66 4.55 -1.38
N ASP A 62 -29.59 5.35 -1.44
CA ASP A 62 -28.26 5.03 -0.91
C ASP A 62 -28.23 4.92 0.63
N ARG A 63 -29.29 5.32 1.34
CA ARG A 63 -29.46 5.14 2.80
C ARG A 63 -29.92 3.74 3.20
N ASP A 64 -30.40 2.95 2.24
CA ASP A 64 -30.87 1.59 2.44
C ASP A 64 -29.85 0.60 1.90
N GLY A 65 -29.13 -0.07 2.80
CA GLY A 65 -28.10 -1.05 2.44
C GLY A 65 -28.64 -2.22 1.62
N GLY A 66 -29.91 -2.62 1.80
CA GLY A 66 -30.54 -3.65 0.99
C GLY A 66 -30.72 -3.23 -0.46
N ARG A 67 -31.14 -1.97 -0.70
CA ARG A 67 -31.28 -1.41 -2.06
C ARG A 67 -29.94 -1.16 -2.73
N VAL A 68 -28.93 -0.73 -1.98
CA VAL A 68 -27.55 -0.60 -2.47
C VAL A 68 -27.02 -1.97 -2.88
N ARG A 69 -27.20 -2.99 -2.04
CA ARG A 69 -26.81 -4.38 -2.30
C ARG A 69 -27.45 -4.94 -3.56
N GLN A 70 -28.77 -4.84 -3.67
CA GLN A 70 -29.49 -5.35 -4.83
C GLN A 70 -29.01 -4.72 -6.16
N ARG A 71 -28.68 -3.42 -6.15
CA ARG A 71 -28.11 -2.74 -7.33
C ARG A 71 -26.72 -3.25 -7.67
N ILE A 72 -25.85 -3.45 -6.68
CA ILE A 72 -24.49 -3.98 -6.87
C ILE A 72 -24.54 -5.44 -7.33
N GLU A 73 -25.42 -6.27 -6.77
CA GLU A 73 -25.64 -7.66 -7.21
C GLU A 73 -26.12 -7.71 -8.66
N ALA A 74 -27.10 -6.87 -9.02
CA ALA A 74 -27.59 -6.78 -10.40
C ALA A 74 -26.50 -6.34 -11.37
N LEU A 75 -25.66 -5.38 -10.98
CA LEU A 75 -24.51 -4.95 -11.78
C LEU A 75 -23.49 -6.07 -11.94
N SER A 76 -23.13 -6.75 -10.84
CA SER A 76 -22.16 -7.86 -10.87
C SER A 76 -22.64 -8.97 -11.81
N ARG A 77 -23.94 -9.30 -11.76
CA ARG A 77 -24.55 -10.27 -12.67
C ARG A 77 -24.52 -9.82 -14.13
N ALA A 78 -24.75 -8.53 -14.40
CA ALA A 78 -24.64 -7.97 -15.75
C ALA A 78 -23.18 -8.00 -16.26
N LEU A 79 -22.21 -7.74 -15.39
CA LEU A 79 -20.78 -7.84 -15.69
C LEU A 79 -20.39 -9.28 -16.03
N ASP A 80 -20.87 -10.26 -15.25
CA ASP A 80 -20.65 -11.69 -15.50
C ASP A 80 -21.19 -12.12 -16.87
N VAL A 81 -22.42 -11.69 -17.22
CA VAL A 81 -23.03 -11.98 -18.52
C VAL A 81 -22.21 -11.42 -19.69
N THR A 82 -21.60 -10.25 -19.50
CA THR A 82 -20.72 -9.65 -20.53
C THR A 82 -19.30 -10.23 -20.54
N GLY A 83 -18.97 -11.16 -19.62
CA GLY A 83 -17.61 -11.68 -19.47
C GLY A 83 -16.60 -10.64 -18.98
N SER A 84 -17.07 -9.59 -18.29
CA SER A 84 -16.21 -8.53 -17.80
C SER A 84 -15.29 -9.02 -16.68
N ARG A 85 -14.09 -8.44 -16.60
CA ARG A 85 -13.08 -8.76 -15.58
C ARG A 85 -12.92 -7.64 -14.55
N TYR A 86 -13.87 -6.72 -14.49
CA TYR A 86 -13.79 -5.61 -13.53
C TYR A 86 -13.86 -6.11 -12.09
N VAL A 87 -12.95 -5.59 -11.26
CA VAL A 87 -13.01 -5.70 -9.82
C VAL A 87 -13.84 -4.55 -9.29
N VAL A 88 -15.01 -4.88 -8.74
CA VAL A 88 -15.93 -3.88 -8.20
C VAL A 88 -15.50 -3.50 -6.79
N THR A 89 -15.33 -2.19 -6.56
CA THR A 89 -15.14 -1.61 -5.22
C THR A 89 -16.26 -0.59 -4.95
N ALA A 90 -17.06 -0.81 -3.91
CA ALA A 90 -18.06 0.14 -3.45
C ALA A 90 -17.47 1.01 -2.33
N ILE A 91 -17.54 2.34 -2.50
CA ILE A 91 -17.18 3.31 -1.48
C ILE A 91 -18.48 3.88 -0.91
N LEU A 92 -18.74 3.58 0.36
CA LEU A 92 -19.84 4.14 1.13
C LEU A 92 -19.35 5.44 1.77
N ALA A 93 -19.79 6.57 1.22
CA ALA A 93 -19.42 7.90 1.68
C ALA A 93 -20.53 8.51 2.53
N GLY A 94 -20.31 8.63 3.84
CA GLY A 94 -21.28 9.23 4.75
C GLY A 94 -21.52 8.43 6.01
N ALA A 95 -22.79 8.37 6.43
CA ALA A 95 -23.22 7.61 7.59
C ALA A 95 -23.03 6.09 7.41
N VAL A 96 -22.70 5.40 8.50
CA VAL A 96 -22.68 3.93 8.56
C VAL A 96 -24.06 3.38 8.21
N LEU A 97 -24.12 2.44 7.28
CA LEU A 97 -25.33 1.65 7.05
C LEU A 97 -25.48 0.64 8.20
N ALA A 98 -26.59 0.74 8.95
CA ALA A 98 -26.85 -0.10 10.12
C ALA A 98 -26.92 -1.60 9.82
N SER A 99 -27.17 -1.97 8.56
CA SER A 99 -27.12 -3.34 8.05
C SER A 99 -26.72 -3.34 6.57
N GLY A 100 -26.03 -4.40 6.13
CA GLY A 100 -25.74 -4.63 4.71
C GLY A 100 -24.29 -4.43 4.28
N VAL A 101 -23.38 -3.93 5.12
CA VAL A 101 -21.95 -3.86 4.79
C VAL A 101 -21.33 -5.26 4.68
N GLU A 102 -21.65 -6.18 5.61
CA GLU A 102 -21.17 -7.56 5.51
C GLU A 102 -21.71 -8.25 4.25
N ALA A 103 -23.01 -8.09 3.98
CA ALA A 103 -23.64 -8.68 2.79
C ALA A 103 -23.12 -8.06 1.48
N LEU A 104 -22.75 -6.77 1.47
CA LEU A 104 -22.08 -6.14 0.33
C LEU A 104 -20.66 -6.68 0.13
N SER A 105 -19.98 -6.99 1.23
CA SER A 105 -18.61 -7.53 1.22
C SER A 105 -18.53 -8.96 0.67
N GLU A 106 -19.63 -9.70 0.65
CA GLU A 106 -19.74 -10.99 -0.04
C GLU A 106 -19.64 -10.87 -1.57
N THR A 107 -20.04 -9.71 -2.12
CA THR A 107 -20.11 -9.49 -3.59
C THR A 107 -18.97 -8.64 -4.12
N CYS A 108 -18.52 -7.66 -3.36
CA CYS A 108 -17.53 -6.68 -3.82
C CYS A 108 -16.66 -6.19 -2.66
N ARG A 109 -15.57 -5.48 -2.99
CA ARG A 109 -14.78 -4.81 -1.96
C ARG A 109 -15.56 -3.59 -1.46
N VAL A 110 -15.73 -3.46 -0.15
CA VAL A 110 -16.40 -2.30 0.45
C VAL A 110 -15.40 -1.45 1.21
N LEU A 111 -15.41 -0.14 0.95
CA LEU A 111 -14.65 0.87 1.68
C LEU A 111 -15.62 1.86 2.30
N GLN A 112 -15.44 2.17 3.58
CA GLN A 112 -16.26 3.14 4.26
C GLN A 112 -15.48 4.41 4.56
N VAL A 113 -16.04 5.53 4.12
CA VAL A 113 -15.47 6.86 4.29
C VAL A 113 -16.47 7.70 5.07
N GLU A 114 -16.11 8.04 6.30
CA GLU A 114 -16.95 8.82 7.21
C GLU A 114 -16.07 9.74 8.06
N GLY A 115 -16.68 10.80 8.60
CA GLY A 115 -16.02 11.66 9.59
C GLY A 115 -14.81 12.46 9.10
N ILE A 116 -14.63 12.60 7.78
CA ILE A 116 -13.55 13.43 7.23
C ILE A 116 -13.94 14.90 7.33
N ALA A 117 -13.13 15.69 8.03
CA ALA A 117 -13.31 17.13 8.10
C ALA A 117 -13.03 17.77 6.74
N LEU A 118 -14.00 18.50 6.19
CA LEU A 118 -13.90 19.18 4.90
C LEU A 118 -13.97 20.70 5.08
N ASN A 119 -13.24 21.43 4.24
CA ASN A 119 -13.30 22.89 4.15
C ASN A 119 -14.48 23.37 3.29
N ALA A 120 -14.62 24.69 3.14
CA ALA A 120 -15.69 25.31 2.37
C ALA A 120 -15.67 24.91 0.88
N GLU A 121 -14.52 24.50 0.34
CA GLU A 121 -14.34 24.05 -1.03
C GLU A 121 -14.56 22.53 -1.21
N GLY A 122 -14.97 21.81 -0.15
CA GLY A 122 -15.22 20.37 -0.20
C GLY A 122 -13.95 19.51 -0.29
N LYS A 123 -12.80 20.05 0.13
CA LYS A 123 -11.52 19.33 0.26
C LYS A 123 -11.21 19.01 1.72
N PRO A 124 -10.35 18.02 2.03
CA PRO A 124 -9.88 17.80 3.40
C PRO A 124 -9.40 19.10 4.05
N ALA A 125 -9.88 19.38 5.27
CA ALA A 125 -9.68 20.67 5.93
C ALA A 125 -8.24 20.92 6.36
N ASP A 126 -7.50 19.85 6.67
CA ASP A 126 -6.12 19.90 7.14
C ASP A 126 -5.34 18.63 6.70
N PRO A 127 -4.02 18.58 6.91
CA PRO A 127 -3.21 17.41 6.56
C PRO A 127 -3.59 16.11 7.30
N VAL A 128 -4.27 16.22 8.45
CA VAL A 128 -4.74 15.04 9.20
C VAL A 128 -5.97 14.46 8.52
N ALA A 129 -6.92 15.29 8.12
CA ALA A 129 -8.09 14.91 7.34
C ALA A 129 -7.70 14.31 5.98
N GLU A 130 -6.65 14.84 5.35
CA GLU A 130 -6.11 14.29 4.09
C GLU A 130 -5.55 12.88 4.30
N ARG A 131 -4.75 12.65 5.35
CA ARG A 131 -4.25 11.30 5.70
C ARG A 131 -5.37 10.35 6.06
N GLN A 132 -6.38 10.81 6.80
CA GLN A 132 -7.54 10.00 7.15
C GLN A 132 -8.29 9.58 5.88
N LEU A 133 -8.53 10.50 4.94
CA LEU A 133 -9.15 10.17 3.66
C LEU A 133 -8.31 9.13 2.91
N ASP A 134 -7.00 9.37 2.79
CA ASP A 134 -6.07 8.47 2.11
C ASP A 134 -6.04 7.07 2.74
N ASP A 135 -6.03 6.98 4.08
CA ASP A 135 -6.07 5.71 4.79
C ASP A 135 -7.38 4.94 4.53
N ARG A 136 -8.52 5.63 4.45
CA ARG A 136 -9.82 4.99 4.16
C ARG A 136 -9.93 4.45 2.75
N ILE A 137 -9.19 5.01 1.78
CA ILE A 137 -9.21 4.56 0.38
C ILE A 137 -7.86 3.97 -0.08
N ARG A 138 -6.95 3.66 0.85
CA ARG A 138 -5.54 3.39 0.56
C ARG A 138 -5.30 2.29 -0.45
N ILE A 139 -6.18 1.29 -0.47
CA ILE A 139 -6.10 0.16 -1.40
C ILE A 139 -6.28 0.56 -2.88
N LEU A 140 -6.93 1.68 -3.13
CA LEU A 140 -7.13 2.26 -4.46
C LEU A 140 -6.00 3.24 -4.83
N LEU A 141 -5.15 3.62 -3.87
CA LEU A 141 -4.09 4.59 -4.10
C LEU A 141 -2.79 3.89 -4.53
N PRO A 142 -1.93 4.56 -5.34
CA PRO A 142 -0.59 4.07 -5.64
C PRO A 142 0.19 3.82 -4.35
N LEU A 143 0.92 2.70 -4.30
CA LEU A 143 1.87 2.45 -3.22
C LEU A 143 2.99 3.46 -3.33
N THR A 144 2.99 4.44 -2.42
CA THR A 144 4.13 5.31 -2.21
C THR A 144 5.07 4.61 -1.23
N LEU A 145 6.08 3.94 -1.77
CA LEU A 145 7.18 3.46 -0.96
C LEU A 145 8.03 4.68 -0.58
N PRO A 146 8.45 4.82 0.68
CA PRO A 146 9.48 5.79 1.01
C PRO A 146 10.68 5.50 0.11
N LEU A 147 11.20 6.55 -0.55
CA LEU A 147 12.40 6.44 -1.38
C LEU A 147 13.47 5.76 -0.54
N SER A 148 13.90 4.57 -0.95
CA SER A 148 15.08 3.94 -0.36
C SER A 148 16.20 4.97 -0.43
N MET A 149 16.79 5.29 0.72
CA MET A 149 17.98 6.13 0.79
C MET A 149 19.00 5.58 -0.21
N PRO A 150 19.71 6.45 -0.95
CA PRO A 150 20.53 6.01 -2.06
C PRO A 150 21.50 4.94 -1.59
N ASP A 151 21.41 3.81 -2.28
CA ASP A 151 22.24 2.62 -2.14
C ASP A 151 23.68 3.01 -2.46
N ASN A 152 24.37 3.58 -1.46
CA ASN A 152 25.78 3.86 -1.59
C ASN A 152 26.52 2.59 -1.18
N GLN A 153 26.83 1.82 -2.23
CA GLN A 153 27.84 0.77 -2.29
C GLN A 153 27.37 -0.62 -1.87
N VAL A 154 27.41 -1.50 -2.88
CA VAL A 154 27.88 -2.88 -2.78
C VAL A 154 28.57 -3.17 -1.44
N GLY A 155 27.85 -3.84 -0.53
CA GLY A 155 28.44 -4.40 0.70
C GLY A 155 27.72 -3.99 2.00
N GLY A 156 26.78 -4.81 2.45
CA GLY A 156 26.54 -5.05 3.89
C GLY A 156 26.07 -3.89 4.81
N GLY A 157 25.77 -2.70 4.34
CA GLY A 157 25.65 -1.46 5.16
C GLY A 157 24.47 -1.31 6.13
N ALA A 158 23.84 -2.39 6.62
CA ALA A 158 22.91 -2.30 7.75
C ALA A 158 23.10 -3.45 8.73
N ALA A 159 23.16 -4.68 8.21
CA ALA A 159 23.45 -5.86 9.02
C ALA A 159 24.93 -5.92 9.45
N MET A 160 25.86 -5.48 8.59
CA MET A 160 27.28 -5.48 8.91
C MET A 160 27.64 -4.39 9.92
N ASP A 161 27.01 -3.22 9.79
CA ASP A 161 27.17 -2.14 10.76
C ASP A 161 26.62 -2.52 12.14
N GLN A 162 25.50 -3.24 12.18
CA GLN A 162 24.95 -3.81 13.41
C GLN A 162 25.86 -4.90 14.01
N LEU A 163 26.45 -5.76 13.17
CA LEU A 163 27.40 -6.78 13.62
C LEU A 163 28.63 -6.14 14.25
N VAL A 164 29.21 -5.14 13.59
CA VAL A 164 30.40 -4.41 14.08
C VAL A 164 30.08 -3.67 15.38
N GLN A 165 28.88 -3.10 15.53
CA GLN A 165 28.43 -2.47 16.77
C GLN A 165 28.18 -3.46 17.92
N ALA A 166 27.81 -4.70 17.61
CA ALA A 166 27.59 -5.75 18.61
C ALA A 166 28.88 -6.39 19.13
N LEU A 167 30.03 -6.13 18.50
CA LEU A 167 31.32 -6.67 18.92
C LEU A 167 31.84 -5.97 20.18
N PRO A 168 32.47 -6.72 21.12
CA PRO A 168 33.07 -6.14 22.32
C PRO A 168 34.11 -5.05 22.00
N ALA A 169 34.13 -3.99 22.82
CA ALA A 169 35.13 -2.92 22.77
C ALA A 169 36.52 -3.49 23.13
N GLY A 170 37.30 -3.85 22.11
CA GLY A 170 38.57 -4.57 22.25
C GLY A 170 38.78 -5.63 21.16
N THR A 171 37.75 -5.93 20.37
CA THR A 171 37.86 -6.82 19.22
C THR A 171 38.75 -6.19 18.14
N SER A 172 39.79 -6.91 17.71
CA SER A 172 40.73 -6.42 16.69
C SER A 172 40.00 -6.20 15.36
N LYS A 173 39.97 -4.95 14.90
CA LYS A 173 39.36 -4.58 13.62
C LYS A 173 39.97 -5.34 12.44
N VAL A 174 41.27 -5.62 12.52
CA VAL A 174 42.00 -6.39 11.49
C VAL A 174 41.45 -7.81 11.35
N VAL A 175 41.11 -8.46 12.47
CA VAL A 175 40.51 -9.82 12.46
C VAL A 175 39.08 -9.76 11.90
N VAL A 176 38.32 -8.75 12.31
CA VAL A 176 36.90 -8.58 11.91
C VAL A 176 36.80 -8.32 10.41
N ASP A 177 37.62 -7.42 9.87
CA ASP A 177 37.63 -7.11 8.44
C ASP A 177 38.10 -8.32 7.61
N ALA A 178 39.09 -9.07 8.09
CA ALA A 178 39.55 -10.29 7.43
C ALA A 178 38.46 -11.37 7.36
N VAL A 179 37.74 -11.59 8.46
CA VAL A 179 36.62 -12.56 8.54
C VAL A 179 35.43 -12.13 7.69
N ILE A 180 35.07 -10.84 7.71
CA ILE A 180 33.98 -10.30 6.90
C ILE A 180 34.28 -10.47 5.41
N ASN A 181 35.51 -10.15 4.98
CA ASN A 181 35.90 -10.31 3.58
C ASN A 181 35.90 -11.79 3.16
N ALA A 182 36.43 -12.68 4.00
CA ALA A 182 36.48 -14.11 3.74
C ALA A 182 35.09 -14.78 3.76
N SER A 183 34.11 -14.22 4.48
CA SER A 183 32.76 -14.79 4.58
C SER A 183 32.05 -14.94 3.23
N THR A 184 32.40 -14.08 2.25
CA THR A 184 31.85 -14.13 0.89
C THR A 184 32.28 -15.39 0.12
N ALA A 185 33.39 -16.01 0.52
CA ALA A 185 33.98 -17.20 -0.10
C ALA A 185 33.67 -18.51 0.65
N GLY A 186 32.92 -18.44 1.76
CA GLY A 186 32.45 -19.60 2.51
C GLY A 186 33.32 -20.02 3.70
N GLU A 187 32.90 -21.09 4.38
CA GLU A 187 33.43 -21.52 5.69
C GLU A 187 34.94 -21.76 5.71
N GLN A 188 35.47 -22.49 4.71
CA GLN A 188 36.89 -22.81 4.63
C GLN A 188 37.75 -21.53 4.49
N ALA A 189 37.29 -20.57 3.69
CA ALA A 189 38.00 -19.31 3.50
C ALA A 189 38.05 -18.47 4.79
N VAL A 190 36.99 -18.52 5.60
CA VAL A 190 36.97 -17.87 6.92
C VAL A 190 37.94 -18.56 7.87
N ALA A 191 37.95 -19.89 7.93
CA ALA A 191 38.86 -20.65 8.77
C ALA A 191 40.34 -20.35 8.45
N ASP A 192 40.67 -20.33 7.15
CA ASP A 192 42.02 -20.03 6.67
C ASP A 192 42.43 -18.58 6.98
N ALA A 193 41.52 -17.61 6.82
CA ALA A 193 41.76 -16.21 7.16
C ALA A 193 42.02 -16.01 8.66
N VAL A 194 41.25 -16.68 9.53
CA VAL A 194 41.47 -16.64 10.98
C VAL A 194 42.80 -17.29 11.35
N ALA A 195 43.13 -18.44 10.76
CA ALA A 195 44.40 -19.14 11.00
C ALA A 195 45.61 -18.26 10.62
N LEU A 196 45.52 -17.51 9.52
CA LEU A 196 46.60 -16.64 9.06
C LEU A 196 46.80 -15.43 9.98
N VAL A 197 45.73 -14.81 10.46
CA VAL A 197 45.81 -13.68 11.40
C VAL A 197 46.32 -14.13 12.77
N ILE A 198 45.94 -15.32 13.23
CA ILE A 198 46.46 -15.90 14.48
C ILE A 198 47.94 -16.29 14.32
N GLY A 199 48.31 -16.96 13.23
CA GLY A 199 49.69 -17.39 12.96
C GLY A 199 50.68 -16.23 12.90
N GLY A 200 50.30 -15.13 12.23
CA GLY A 200 51.13 -13.92 12.16
C GLY A 200 51.36 -13.22 13.52
N ALA A 201 50.51 -13.47 14.53
CA ALA A 201 50.70 -12.95 15.88
C ALA A 201 51.74 -13.76 16.69
N PHE A 202 52.08 -14.97 16.25
CA PHE A 202 53.05 -15.85 16.92
C PHE A 202 54.47 -15.80 16.31
N GLU A 203 54.64 -15.30 15.08
CA GLU A 203 55.95 -15.20 14.42
C GLU A 203 56.78 -13.97 14.84
N SER A 204 56.26 -13.09 15.71
CA SER A 204 56.93 -11.85 16.14
C SER A 204 57.88 -11.97 17.33
N HIS A 205 58.31 -13.19 17.73
CA HIS A 205 59.41 -13.38 18.69
C HIS A 205 60.61 -14.05 18.02
N PRO A 206 61.67 -13.31 17.65
CA PRO A 206 62.94 -13.95 17.33
C PRO A 206 63.55 -14.48 18.63
N VAL A 207 63.88 -15.77 18.62
CA VAL A 207 64.73 -16.43 19.60
C VAL A 207 66.09 -15.76 19.56
N GLU A 208 66.50 -15.09 20.65
CA GLU A 208 67.89 -14.70 20.85
C GLU A 208 68.69 -15.98 21.11
N ASP A 209 69.36 -16.47 20.06
CA ASP A 209 70.40 -17.49 20.20
C ASP A 209 71.64 -16.90 20.89
N GLN A 210 72.11 -17.67 21.85
CA GLN A 210 73.19 -17.41 22.81
C GLN A 210 74.58 -17.27 22.14
N GLU A 211 75.39 -16.33 22.65
CA GLU A 211 76.84 -16.49 22.79
C GLU A 211 77.22 -16.55 24.28
#